data_AF-A0A928PV32-F1
#
_entry.id   AF-A0A928PV32-F1
#
_cell.length_a   1.000
_cell.length_b   1.000
_cell.length_c   1.000
_cell.angle_alpha   90.00
_cell.angle_beta   90.00
_cell.angle_gamma   90.00
#
_symmetry.space_group_name_H-M   'P 1'
#
loop_
_entity.id
_entity.type
_entity.pdbx_description
1 polymer ?
#
loop_
_entity_poly.entity_id
_entity_poly.type
_entity_poly.pdbx_seq_one_letter_code
_entity_poly.pdbx_strand_id
1 'polypeptide(L)'
;MPRMRKSLKTCGKGGIIKMNKKQYNNVIEHTLKCEQSAQTDDCLATARAIFDNMGVALPQGDIKTVYETISTDNYMGWKPCTMQEAQEAANNGTAAIGISEDKIVVLSANDEEQPVTQTASVMTLDENTSAYAVDGLRYYAYSGGTTDTTEHRIFNSNYLINQVNANIVYPSGEKPGTENRAFYDPLFYRTVCGKSGASGTIKASGCGICCLAMYALYKSGQSNTNVNQYNAVKAATLYGTNNDADLKSSATYSFGGESITMAVTNSPDNELTSGNCCIFYIAGKHFVLVYGIDYSKTGTDKYLVADPDGGQLRTLTVAMTRRNVSANMSNITSKRVVR
;
A
#
# COMPACT_ATOMS: atom_id res chain seq x y z
N MET A 1 19.67 30.74 32.46
CA MET A 1 19.99 29.30 32.49
C MET A 1 19.45 28.66 31.21
N PRO A 2 20.27 27.99 30.39
CA PRO A 2 19.80 27.43 29.12
C PRO A 2 19.10 26.08 29.35
N ARG A 3 17.86 25.97 28.89
CA ARG A 3 17.13 24.68 28.78
C ARG A 3 17.82 23.80 27.76
N MET A 4 18.35 22.66 28.19
CA MET A 4 18.79 21.60 27.28
C MET A 4 17.61 21.11 26.44
N ARG A 5 17.57 21.49 25.16
CA ARG A 5 16.83 20.73 24.14
C ARG A 5 17.60 19.43 23.92
N LYS A 6 17.15 18.33 24.53
CA LYS A 6 17.51 17.00 24.01
C LYS A 6 16.86 16.87 22.64
N SER A 7 17.65 17.05 21.59
CA SER A 7 17.24 16.64 20.24
C SER A 7 17.02 15.13 20.28
N LEU A 8 15.78 14.69 20.14
CA LEU A 8 15.50 13.33 19.68
C LEU A 8 16.12 13.23 18.28
N LYS A 9 17.26 12.52 18.19
CA LYS A 9 17.82 12.07 16.92
C LYS A 9 16.74 11.22 16.25
N THR A 10 16.10 11.76 15.21
CA THR A 10 15.29 10.99 14.27
C THR A 10 16.22 10.06 13.51
N CYS A 11 16.41 8.86 14.04
CA CYS A 11 17.03 7.74 13.35
C CYS A 11 15.89 6.81 12.94
N GLY A 12 15.53 6.80 11.66
CA GLY A 12 14.47 5.92 11.14
C GLY A 12 13.84 6.46 9.86
N LYS A 13 14.18 5.80 8.76
CA LYS A 13 13.59 5.86 7.42
C LYS A 13 12.06 6.06 7.48
N GLY A 14 11.54 6.95 6.63
CA GLY A 14 10.11 7.18 6.41
C GLY A 14 9.40 6.01 5.72
N GLY A 15 9.29 4.88 6.43
CA GLY A 15 8.22 3.90 6.23
C GLY A 15 7.11 4.20 7.24
N ILE A 16 5.86 4.18 6.80
CA ILE A 16 4.71 4.19 7.72
C ILE A 16 4.81 2.89 8.53
N ILE A 17 5.31 2.97 9.76
CA ILE A 17 5.31 1.83 10.68
C ILE A 17 3.85 1.62 11.08
N LYS A 18 3.20 0.59 10.53
CA LYS A 18 1.94 0.09 11.09
C LYS A 18 2.22 -0.20 12.57
N MET A 19 1.47 0.48 13.44
CA MET A 19 1.65 0.36 14.88
C MET A 19 1.41 -1.10 15.27
N ASN A 20 2.36 -1.72 15.98
CA ASN A 20 2.12 -3.05 16.56
C ASN A 20 1.36 -2.92 17.90
N LYS A 21 0.82 -4.03 18.43
CA LYS A 21 0.06 -4.08 19.70
C LYS A 21 0.71 -3.29 20.83
N LYS A 22 2.01 -3.51 21.03
CA LYS A 22 2.81 -2.84 22.06
C LYS A 22 2.88 -1.33 21.86
N GLN A 23 3.11 -0.88 20.63
CA GLN A 23 3.12 0.56 20.31
C GLN A 23 1.74 1.18 20.49
N TYR A 24 0.67 0.45 20.14
CA TYR A 24 -0.72 0.88 20.31
C TYR A 24 -1.07 1.07 21.78
N ASN A 25 -0.80 0.07 22.61
CA ASN A 25 -1.01 0.17 24.05
C ASN A 25 -0.14 1.25 24.70
N ASN A 26 1.10 1.45 24.22
CA ASN A 26 1.95 2.53 24.71
C ASN A 26 1.39 3.93 24.43
N VAL A 27 0.75 4.17 23.28
CA VAL A 27 0.11 5.45 22.99
C VAL A 27 -1.06 5.70 23.94
N ILE A 28 -1.89 4.69 24.16
CA ILE A 28 -3.04 4.78 25.08
C ILE A 28 -2.54 5.07 26.50
N GLU A 29 -1.65 4.24 27.02
CA GLU A 29 -1.12 4.34 28.38
C GLU A 29 -0.36 5.65 28.63
N HIS A 30 0.42 6.11 27.64
CA HIS A 30 1.11 7.41 27.74
C HIS A 30 0.11 8.57 27.75
N THR A 31 -0.94 8.50 26.92
CA THR A 31 -2.00 9.52 26.90
C THR A 31 -2.73 9.55 28.24
N LEU A 32 -3.14 8.40 28.77
CA LEU A 32 -3.79 8.31 30.09
C LEU A 32 -2.92 8.92 31.20
N LYS A 33 -1.60 8.68 31.20
CA LYS A 33 -0.68 9.29 32.19
C LYS A 33 -0.55 10.80 32.04
N CYS A 34 -0.62 11.32 30.82
CA CYS A 34 -0.60 12.77 30.57
C CYS A 34 -1.94 13.42 30.95
N GLU A 35 -3.07 12.81 30.61
CA GLU A 35 -4.42 13.32 30.91
C GLU A 35 -4.79 13.20 32.40
N GLN A 36 -4.29 12.19 33.12
CA GLN A 36 -4.44 12.10 34.58
C GLN A 36 -3.80 13.28 35.32
N SER A 37 -2.84 13.97 34.70
CA SER A 37 -2.26 15.21 35.25
C SER A 37 -3.15 16.45 35.03
N ALA A 38 -4.24 16.33 34.26
CA ALA A 38 -5.13 17.41 33.84
C ALA A 38 -6.56 17.39 34.44
N GLN A 39 -6.92 16.42 35.30
CA GLN A 39 -8.23 16.33 36.00
C GLN A 39 -9.46 16.50 35.07
N THR A 40 -9.63 15.62 34.10
CA THR A 40 -10.91 15.54 33.36
C THR A 40 -11.45 14.11 33.40
N ASP A 41 -12.49 13.86 34.19
CA ASP A 41 -13.28 12.62 34.18
C ASP A 41 -14.14 12.48 32.89
N ASP A 42 -13.79 13.22 31.83
CA ASP A 42 -14.51 13.26 30.57
C ASP A 42 -14.00 12.14 29.65
N CYS A 43 -14.83 11.11 29.50
CA CYS A 43 -14.53 9.96 28.65
C CYS A 43 -14.40 10.35 27.17
N LEU A 44 -15.12 11.38 26.72
CA LEU A 44 -15.04 11.85 25.34
C LEU A 44 -13.74 12.63 25.10
N ALA A 45 -13.35 13.50 26.05
CA ALA A 45 -12.07 14.19 25.98
C ALA A 45 -10.89 13.20 25.97
N THR A 46 -10.95 12.19 26.84
CA THR A 46 -9.94 11.12 26.91
C THR A 46 -9.87 10.33 25.60
N ALA A 47 -11.01 9.93 25.04
CA ALA A 47 -11.06 9.21 23.77
C ALA A 47 -10.48 10.06 22.62
N ARG A 48 -10.81 11.35 22.56
CA ARG A 48 -10.24 12.28 21.57
C ARG A 48 -8.73 12.41 21.70
N ALA A 49 -8.22 12.65 22.92
CA ALA A 49 -6.78 12.78 23.14
C ALA A 49 -6.01 11.52 22.70
N ILE A 50 -6.56 10.33 22.98
CA ILE A 50 -5.95 9.07 22.54
C ILE A 50 -5.94 8.97 21.02
N PHE A 51 -7.08 9.21 20.36
CA PHE A 51 -7.16 9.08 18.90
C PHE A 51 -6.37 10.17 18.17
N ASP A 52 -6.31 11.39 18.69
CA ASP A 52 -5.47 12.46 18.14
C ASP A 52 -3.99 12.06 18.17
N ASN A 53 -3.53 11.42 19.27
CA ASN A 53 -2.18 10.87 19.38
C ASN A 53 -1.94 9.66 18.45
N MET A 54 -3.00 9.02 17.98
CA MET A 54 -2.96 7.98 16.93
C MET A 54 -3.12 8.56 15.50
N GLY A 55 -3.37 9.87 15.36
CA GLY A 55 -3.65 10.50 14.07
C GLY A 55 -5.05 10.20 13.51
N VAL A 56 -6.00 9.89 14.40
CA VAL A 56 -7.37 9.47 14.09
C VAL A 56 -8.35 10.50 14.62
N ALA A 57 -9.22 11.04 13.76
CA ALA A 57 -10.18 12.06 14.17
C ALA A 57 -11.53 11.46 14.59
N LEU A 58 -12.10 11.98 15.69
CA LEU A 58 -13.50 11.76 16.06
C LEU A 58 -14.38 12.97 15.65
N PRO A 59 -15.69 12.74 15.41
CA PRO A 59 -16.64 13.83 15.27
C PRO A 59 -16.56 14.86 16.40
N GLN A 60 -16.82 16.11 16.05
CA GLN A 60 -16.99 17.20 17.01
C GLN A 60 -18.41 17.16 17.62
N GLY A 61 -18.58 17.72 18.81
CA GLY A 61 -19.85 17.69 19.56
C GLY A 61 -19.78 16.86 20.84
N ASP A 62 -20.95 16.55 21.42
CA ASP A 62 -21.11 15.67 22.57
C ASP A 62 -21.16 14.18 22.16
N ILE A 63 -21.22 13.26 23.12
CA ILE A 63 -21.20 11.81 22.85
C ILE A 63 -22.35 11.41 21.92
N LYS A 64 -23.56 11.95 22.16
CA LYS A 64 -24.72 11.67 21.32
C LYS A 64 -24.50 12.12 19.88
N THR A 65 -23.99 13.33 19.66
CA THR A 65 -23.65 13.84 18.33
C THR A 65 -22.58 12.96 17.67
N VAL A 66 -21.58 12.51 18.41
CA VAL A 66 -20.54 11.59 17.92
C VAL A 66 -21.14 10.24 17.51
N TYR A 67 -22.01 9.66 18.34
CA TYR A 67 -22.71 8.41 18.07
C TYR A 67 -23.59 8.49 16.83
N GLU A 68 -24.40 9.54 16.71
CA GLU A 68 -25.28 9.76 15.55
C GLU A 68 -24.44 9.94 14.28
N THR A 69 -23.36 10.74 14.35
CA THR A 69 -22.49 11.03 13.21
C THR A 69 -21.72 9.79 12.74
N ILE A 70 -21.18 8.99 13.65
CA ILE A 70 -20.42 7.79 13.29
C ILE A 70 -21.34 6.67 12.78
N SER A 71 -22.61 6.67 13.19
CA SER A 71 -23.63 5.72 12.74
C SER A 71 -24.10 5.94 11.30
N THR A 72 -23.75 7.05 10.64
CA THR A 72 -24.15 7.31 9.24
C THR A 72 -23.24 6.62 8.19
N ASP A 73 -22.51 5.56 8.56
CA ASP A 73 -21.68 4.66 7.72
C ASP A 73 -20.56 5.29 6.86
N ASN A 74 -20.28 6.58 7.02
CA ASN A 74 -19.36 7.30 6.13
C ASN A 74 -18.54 8.42 6.78
N TYR A 75 -18.48 8.49 8.12
CA TYR A 75 -17.71 9.54 8.78
C TYR A 75 -16.22 9.20 8.85
N MET A 76 -15.42 9.91 8.06
CA MET A 76 -13.94 9.95 8.12
C MET A 76 -13.27 8.56 8.28
N GLY A 77 -13.85 7.54 7.66
CA GLY A 77 -13.33 6.18 7.65
C GLY A 77 -13.61 5.34 8.91
N TRP A 78 -14.40 5.78 9.88
CA TRP A 78 -14.93 4.84 10.87
C TRP A 78 -15.92 3.88 10.22
N LYS A 79 -15.76 2.57 10.47
CA LYS A 79 -16.61 1.52 9.90
C LYS A 79 -17.26 0.70 11.01
N PRO A 80 -18.58 0.44 10.92
CA PRO A 80 -19.23 -0.45 11.88
C PRO A 80 -18.62 -1.84 11.77
N CYS A 81 -18.44 -2.49 12.91
CA CYS A 81 -17.93 -3.85 12.99
C CYS A 81 -18.55 -4.59 14.17
N THR A 82 -18.30 -5.89 14.23
CA THR A 82 -18.61 -6.70 15.40
C THR A 82 -17.64 -6.39 16.55
N MET A 83 -18.05 -6.72 17.77
CA MET A 83 -17.20 -6.62 18.96
C MET A 83 -15.86 -7.36 18.77
N GLN A 84 -15.89 -8.55 18.16
CA GLN A 84 -14.69 -9.35 17.90
C GLN A 84 -13.76 -8.64 16.90
N GLU A 85 -14.30 -8.15 15.79
CA GLU A 85 -13.52 -7.42 14.78
C GLU A 85 -12.92 -6.13 15.34
N ALA A 86 -13.62 -5.44 16.24
CA ALA A 86 -13.11 -4.25 16.92
C ALA A 86 -11.89 -4.59 17.81
N GLN A 87 -11.95 -5.70 18.55
CA GLN A 87 -10.82 -6.17 19.34
C GLN A 87 -9.66 -6.65 18.46
N GLU A 88 -9.96 -7.32 17.34
CA GLU A 88 -8.96 -7.71 16.34
C GLU A 88 -8.29 -6.48 15.70
N ALA A 89 -9.04 -5.42 15.45
CA ALA A 89 -8.49 -4.16 14.95
C ALA A 89 -7.51 -3.53 15.96
N ALA A 90 -7.89 -3.43 17.23
CA ALA A 90 -7.00 -2.97 18.31
C ALA A 90 -5.74 -3.85 18.42
N ASN A 91 -5.91 -5.18 18.34
CA ASN A 91 -4.82 -6.16 18.29
C ASN A 91 -3.90 -6.01 17.07
N ASN A 92 -4.35 -5.33 16.02
CA ASN A 92 -3.55 -5.02 14.84
C ASN A 92 -3.04 -3.58 14.83
N GLY A 93 -3.14 -2.88 15.98
CA GLY A 93 -2.74 -1.49 16.16
C GLY A 93 -3.58 -0.48 15.39
N THR A 94 -4.85 -0.84 15.14
CA THR A 94 -5.83 0.02 14.48
C THR A 94 -6.79 0.57 15.52
N ALA A 95 -7.07 1.86 15.47
CA ALA A 95 -8.00 2.52 16.39
C ALA A 95 -9.38 1.87 16.34
N ALA A 96 -9.93 1.53 17.50
CA ALA A 96 -11.25 0.93 17.63
C ALA A 96 -11.99 1.50 18.83
N ILE A 97 -13.31 1.61 18.70
CA ILE A 97 -14.21 2.19 19.72
C ILE A 97 -15.44 1.31 19.94
N GLY A 98 -15.95 1.37 21.17
CA GLY A 98 -17.35 1.07 21.49
C GLY A 98 -18.07 2.37 21.87
N ILE A 99 -19.26 2.61 21.33
CA ILE A 99 -20.02 3.85 21.58
C ILE A 99 -21.54 3.62 21.62
N SER A 100 -22.22 4.30 22.54
CA SER A 100 -23.68 4.46 22.65
C SER A 100 -24.04 5.95 22.69
N GLU A 101 -25.31 6.30 22.92
CA GLU A 101 -25.74 7.70 23.05
C GLU A 101 -25.10 8.45 24.23
N ASP A 102 -24.64 7.72 25.25
CA ASP A 102 -24.18 8.25 26.54
C ASP A 102 -22.79 7.76 26.98
N LYS A 103 -22.23 6.75 26.30
CA LYS A 103 -20.95 6.12 26.65
C LYS A 103 -20.03 6.01 25.45
N ILE A 104 -18.73 6.24 25.68
CA ILE A 104 -17.67 5.99 24.70
C ILE A 104 -16.49 5.29 25.39
N VAL A 105 -15.98 4.25 24.74
CA VAL A 105 -14.81 3.49 25.19
C VAL A 105 -13.84 3.28 24.04
N VAL A 106 -12.55 3.52 24.30
CA VAL A 106 -11.45 3.16 23.41
C VAL A 106 -11.07 1.71 23.66
N LEU A 107 -10.91 0.91 22.60
CA LEU A 107 -10.46 -0.47 22.74
C LEU A 107 -8.93 -0.55 22.76
N SER A 108 -8.35 -1.10 23.83
CA SER A 108 -6.93 -1.45 23.92
C SER A 108 -6.63 -2.82 23.31
N ALA A 109 -5.38 -3.03 22.89
CA ALA A 109 -4.95 -4.33 22.38
C ALA A 109 -4.83 -5.34 23.53
N ASN A 110 -5.18 -6.59 23.25
CA ASN A 110 -4.85 -7.73 24.10
C ASN A 110 -3.37 -8.10 23.87
N ASP A 111 -2.53 -7.50 24.70
CA ASP A 111 -1.07 -7.63 24.73
C ASP A 111 -0.62 -7.91 26.18
N GLU A 112 -0.13 -9.12 26.43
CA GLU A 112 0.32 -9.55 27.75
C GLU A 112 1.64 -8.89 28.17
N GLU A 113 2.48 -8.49 27.21
CA GLU A 113 3.76 -7.83 27.52
C GLU A 113 3.57 -6.37 27.94
N GLN A 114 2.55 -5.71 27.38
CA GLN A 114 2.26 -4.30 27.58
C GLN A 114 0.74 -4.08 27.76
N PRO A 115 0.17 -4.52 28.90
CA PRO A 115 -1.24 -4.31 29.19
C PRO A 115 -1.53 -2.83 29.44
N VAL A 116 -2.77 -2.42 29.15
CA VAL A 116 -3.28 -1.07 29.45
C VAL A 116 -4.19 -1.13 30.67
N THR A 117 -4.03 -0.14 31.55
CA THR A 117 -4.91 0.00 32.72
C THR A 117 -6.35 0.27 32.28
N GLN A 118 -7.28 -0.59 32.68
CA GLN A 118 -8.71 -0.44 32.36
C GLN A 118 -9.30 0.78 33.08
N THR A 119 -10.07 1.59 32.37
CA THR A 119 -10.71 2.82 32.92
C THR A 119 -12.14 2.95 32.41
N ALA A 120 -12.87 3.99 32.84
CA ALA A 120 -14.19 4.28 32.29
C ALA A 120 -14.16 4.57 30.77
N SER A 121 -13.02 5.00 30.24
CA SER A 121 -12.84 5.43 28.84
C SER A 121 -12.00 4.47 27.99
N VAL A 122 -11.37 3.45 28.60
CA VAL A 122 -10.49 2.50 27.92
C VAL A 122 -10.78 1.08 28.39
N MET A 123 -11.02 0.17 27.44
CA MET A 123 -11.41 -1.21 27.67
C MET A 123 -10.62 -2.17 26.79
N THR A 124 -10.18 -3.31 27.32
CA THR A 124 -9.78 -4.49 26.55
C THR A 124 -10.92 -5.48 26.60
N LEU A 125 -11.36 -5.98 25.45
CA LEU A 125 -12.37 -7.03 25.37
C LEU A 125 -11.68 -8.39 25.46
N ASP A 126 -12.00 -9.14 26.50
CA ASP A 126 -11.54 -10.49 26.75
C ASP A 126 -12.67 -11.37 27.30
N GLU A 127 -12.35 -12.64 27.60
CA GLU A 127 -13.29 -13.59 28.18
C GLU A 127 -13.81 -13.20 29.57
N ASN A 128 -13.18 -12.22 30.24
CA ASN A 128 -13.56 -11.73 31.56
C ASN A 128 -14.39 -10.45 31.51
N THR A 129 -14.63 -9.90 30.31
CA THR A 129 -15.39 -8.67 30.13
C THR A 129 -16.87 -8.92 30.45
N SER A 130 -17.40 -8.21 31.44
CA SER A 130 -18.79 -8.33 31.85
C SER A 130 -19.74 -7.92 30.71
N ALA A 131 -20.79 -8.72 30.47
CA ALA A 131 -21.85 -8.38 29.52
C ALA A 131 -22.48 -7.00 29.81
N TYR A 132 -22.54 -6.57 31.07
CA TYR A 132 -23.02 -5.24 31.46
C TYR A 132 -22.11 -4.09 31.01
N ALA A 133 -20.80 -4.35 30.86
CA ALA A 133 -19.83 -3.33 30.46
C ALA A 133 -19.95 -3.00 28.96
N VAL A 134 -20.47 -3.95 28.17
CA VAL A 134 -20.58 -3.90 26.71
C VAL A 134 -22.01 -3.74 26.20
N ASP A 135 -23.00 -3.79 27.10
CA ASP A 135 -24.42 -3.68 26.72
C ASP A 135 -24.73 -2.33 26.07
N GLY A 136 -25.51 -2.37 25.00
CA GLY A 136 -25.89 -1.18 24.22
C GLY A 136 -24.77 -0.51 23.39
N LEU A 137 -23.52 -0.98 23.47
CA LEU A 137 -22.43 -0.43 22.67
C LEU A 137 -22.50 -0.91 21.22
N ARG A 138 -22.33 0.04 20.29
CA ARG A 138 -21.99 -0.26 18.89
C ARG A 138 -20.50 -0.12 18.70
N TYR A 139 -19.93 -0.99 17.87
CA TYR A 139 -18.49 -1.03 17.66
C TYR A 139 -18.11 -0.48 16.30
N TYR A 140 -17.02 0.29 16.29
CA TYR A 140 -16.44 0.83 15.08
C TYR A 140 -14.94 0.67 15.11
N ALA A 141 -14.37 0.28 13.97
CA ALA A 141 -12.94 0.32 13.75
C ALA A 141 -12.62 1.45 12.77
N TYR A 142 -11.54 2.18 13.04
CA TYR A 142 -11.07 3.20 12.14
C TYR A 142 -10.44 2.56 10.91
N SER A 143 -10.94 2.95 9.75
CA SER A 143 -10.39 2.71 8.40
C SER A 143 -10.00 4.03 7.72
N GLY A 144 -10.06 5.16 8.43
CA GLY A 144 -9.77 6.52 7.91
C GLY A 144 -8.30 6.88 7.89
N GLY A 145 -7.44 5.94 7.56
CA GLY A 145 -5.99 6.02 7.74
C GLY A 145 -5.37 4.63 7.66
N THR A 146 -6.21 3.64 7.93
CA THR A 146 -6.19 2.28 7.38
C THR A 146 -7.24 2.22 6.27
N THR A 147 -6.97 2.87 5.12
CA THR A 147 -7.64 2.45 3.89
C THR A 147 -7.27 0.99 3.66
N ASP A 148 -8.18 0.11 4.04
CA ASP A 148 -8.46 -1.07 3.26
C ASP A 148 -9.96 -1.07 2.94
N THR A 149 -10.38 -0.10 2.15
CA THR A 149 -11.10 -0.43 0.91
C THR A 149 -10.27 -0.15 -0.32
N THR A 150 -9.00 0.19 -0.13
CA THR A 150 -8.02 0.21 -1.20
C THR A 150 -6.65 -0.10 -0.61
N GLU A 151 -6.06 -1.25 -0.92
CA GLU A 151 -4.63 -1.46 -0.72
C GLU A 151 -3.86 -0.56 -1.70
N HIS A 152 -3.79 0.73 -1.42
CA HIS A 152 -2.80 1.61 -2.02
C HIS A 152 -1.47 1.24 -1.39
N ARG A 153 -0.72 0.35 -2.05
CA ARG A 153 0.73 0.42 -1.89
C ARG A 153 1.17 1.86 -2.15
N ILE A 154 2.28 2.27 -1.51
CA ILE A 154 3.00 3.51 -1.82
C ILE A 154 3.64 3.37 -3.21
N PHE A 155 2.87 2.97 -4.21
CA PHE A 155 3.22 2.92 -5.60
C PHE A 155 2.65 4.20 -6.22
N ASN A 156 3.52 5.18 -6.43
CA ASN A 156 3.13 6.51 -6.90
C ASN A 156 3.93 6.89 -8.16
N SER A 157 3.78 8.14 -8.59
CA SER A 157 4.44 8.68 -9.79
C SER A 157 5.96 8.56 -9.80
N ASN A 158 6.62 8.39 -8.65
CA ASN A 158 8.07 8.25 -8.55
C ASN A 158 8.59 6.93 -9.09
N TYR A 159 7.75 5.93 -9.32
CA TYR A 159 8.20 4.62 -9.84
C TYR A 159 7.72 4.36 -11.27
N LEU A 160 6.93 5.28 -11.84
CA LEU A 160 6.35 5.11 -13.16
C LEU A 160 7.42 5.18 -14.24
N ILE A 161 7.34 4.24 -15.18
CA ILE A 161 8.11 4.23 -16.41
C ILE A 161 7.13 4.39 -17.56
N ASN A 162 7.31 5.46 -18.33
CA ASN A 162 6.62 5.62 -19.61
C ASN A 162 7.48 4.96 -20.70
N GLN A 163 7.00 3.87 -21.30
CA GLN A 163 7.75 3.12 -22.31
C GLN A 163 8.02 3.95 -23.58
N VAL A 164 7.22 5.00 -23.83
CA VAL A 164 7.40 5.91 -24.96
C VAL A 164 8.18 7.17 -24.58
N ASN A 165 8.85 7.18 -23.42
CA ASN A 165 9.64 8.33 -22.97
C ASN A 165 10.93 8.46 -23.80
N ALA A 166 10.97 9.48 -24.66
CA ALA A 166 12.13 9.79 -25.49
C ALA A 166 13.32 10.38 -24.72
N ASN A 167 13.14 10.74 -23.44
CA ASN A 167 14.18 11.33 -22.62
C ASN A 167 15.02 10.28 -21.86
N ILE A 168 14.70 8.99 -21.99
CA ILE A 168 15.53 7.94 -21.42
C ILE A 168 16.74 7.69 -22.30
N VAL A 169 17.91 8.13 -21.83
CA VAL A 169 19.18 8.06 -22.54
C VAL A 169 20.16 7.12 -21.86
N TYR A 170 21.09 6.58 -22.65
CA TYR A 170 22.19 5.76 -22.14
C TYR A 170 23.04 6.54 -21.12
N PRO A 171 23.41 5.92 -19.98
CA PRO A 171 24.52 6.38 -19.16
C PRO A 171 25.82 6.41 -19.97
N SER A 172 26.77 7.23 -19.55
CA SER A 172 28.07 7.35 -20.20
C SER A 172 28.76 5.99 -20.36
N GLY A 173 29.18 5.67 -21.58
CA GLY A 173 29.90 4.43 -21.90
C GLY A 173 29.04 3.20 -22.19
N GLU A 174 27.71 3.27 -22.05
CA GLU A 174 26.82 2.12 -22.30
C GLU A 174 26.13 2.12 -23.67
N LYS A 175 26.34 3.16 -24.46
CA LYS A 175 25.68 3.35 -25.76
C LYS A 175 26.22 2.33 -26.80
N PRO A 176 25.37 1.47 -27.40
CA PRO A 176 25.80 0.45 -28.35
C PRO A 176 25.90 0.93 -29.80
N GLY A 177 25.41 2.13 -30.12
CA GLY A 177 25.30 2.64 -31.49
C GLY A 177 25.20 4.16 -31.61
N THR A 178 24.47 4.65 -32.62
CA THR A 178 24.31 6.11 -32.88
C THR A 178 23.10 6.72 -32.19
N GLU A 179 22.08 5.94 -31.86
CA GLU A 179 20.89 6.38 -31.11
C GLU A 179 21.25 6.61 -29.63
N ASN A 180 20.86 7.77 -29.09
CA ASN A 180 21.13 8.08 -27.68
C ASN A 180 19.97 7.68 -26.76
N ARG A 181 18.77 7.50 -27.33
CA ARG A 181 17.55 7.18 -26.61
C ARG A 181 17.41 5.67 -26.43
N ALA A 182 17.74 5.18 -25.24
CA ALA A 182 17.81 3.75 -24.95
C ALA A 182 16.51 3.00 -25.27
N PHE A 183 15.34 3.62 -25.05
CA PHE A 183 14.06 2.97 -25.33
C PHE A 183 13.67 2.91 -26.81
N TYR A 184 14.35 3.69 -27.65
CA TYR A 184 14.12 3.77 -29.08
C TYR A 184 15.20 3.03 -29.88
N ASP A 185 16.28 2.61 -29.23
CA ASP A 185 17.40 1.95 -29.88
C ASP A 185 17.11 0.45 -30.11
N PRO A 186 17.07 -0.02 -31.36
CA PRO A 186 16.88 -1.45 -31.65
C PRO A 186 18.06 -2.33 -31.18
N LEU A 187 19.22 -1.74 -30.89
CA LEU A 187 20.39 -2.45 -30.39
C LEU A 187 20.37 -2.65 -28.87
N PHE A 188 19.43 -2.02 -28.15
CA PHE A 188 19.33 -2.18 -26.70
C PHE A 188 19.24 -3.66 -26.29
N TYR A 189 18.32 -4.42 -26.89
CA TYR A 189 18.15 -5.82 -26.51
C TYR A 189 19.40 -6.68 -26.80
N ARG A 190 19.95 -6.56 -28.01
CA ARG A 190 21.04 -7.42 -28.49
C ARG A 190 22.38 -7.05 -27.88
N THR A 191 22.74 -5.78 -27.93
CA THR A 191 24.10 -5.32 -27.58
C THR A 191 24.23 -5.02 -26.09
N VAL A 192 23.20 -4.45 -25.46
CA VAL A 192 23.25 -4.06 -24.04
C VAL A 192 22.82 -5.20 -23.13
N CYS A 193 21.78 -5.94 -23.54
CA CYS A 193 21.17 -6.99 -22.73
C CYS A 193 21.49 -8.43 -23.20
N GLY A 194 22.27 -8.60 -24.27
CA GLY A 194 22.67 -9.92 -24.78
C GLY A 194 21.52 -10.80 -25.30
N LYS A 195 20.36 -10.22 -25.60
CA LYS A 195 19.16 -10.93 -26.07
C LYS A 195 19.21 -11.07 -27.59
N SER A 196 19.91 -12.08 -28.08
CA SER A 196 20.21 -12.27 -29.51
C SER A 196 18.99 -12.69 -30.34
N GLY A 197 17.93 -13.19 -29.72
CA GLY A 197 16.67 -13.54 -30.38
C GLY A 197 15.73 -12.34 -30.51
N ALA A 198 15.84 -11.37 -29.59
CA ALA A 198 14.98 -10.20 -29.54
C ALA A 198 15.16 -9.26 -30.75
N SER A 199 14.08 -8.58 -31.10
CA SER A 199 14.05 -7.52 -32.12
C SER A 199 13.15 -6.36 -31.69
N GLY A 200 13.22 -5.23 -32.39
CA GLY A 200 12.46 -4.04 -32.04
C GLY A 200 13.04 -3.27 -30.87
N THR A 201 12.19 -2.51 -30.17
CA THR A 201 12.61 -1.53 -29.15
C THR A 201 11.77 -1.67 -27.88
N ILE A 202 12.23 -1.09 -26.77
CA ILE A 202 11.43 -0.99 -25.53
C ILE A 202 10.14 -0.21 -25.79
N LYS A 203 10.21 0.87 -26.59
CA LYS A 203 9.02 1.65 -26.98
C LYS A 203 7.95 0.80 -27.65
N ALA A 204 8.34 -0.08 -28.57
CA ALA A 204 7.40 -0.84 -29.39
C ALA A 204 6.77 -2.01 -28.63
N SER A 205 7.56 -2.76 -27.85
CA SER A 205 7.13 -4.05 -27.29
C SER A 205 7.53 -4.25 -25.81
N GLY A 206 8.14 -3.26 -25.17
CA GLY A 206 8.72 -3.40 -23.83
C GLY A 206 7.75 -3.22 -22.66
N CYS A 207 6.43 -3.26 -22.87
CA CYS A 207 5.44 -3.02 -21.80
C CYS A 207 5.63 -3.96 -20.60
N GLY A 208 5.87 -5.26 -20.84
CA GLY A 208 6.11 -6.23 -19.77
C GLY A 208 7.41 -5.97 -19.00
N ILE A 209 8.47 -5.62 -19.73
CA ILE A 209 9.78 -5.24 -19.15
C ILE A 209 9.63 -3.98 -18.28
N CYS A 210 8.89 -2.98 -18.77
CA CYS A 210 8.61 -1.76 -18.02
C CYS A 210 7.82 -2.06 -16.74
N CYS A 211 6.85 -2.97 -16.77
CA CYS A 211 6.12 -3.39 -15.57
C CYS A 211 7.04 -4.00 -14.50
N LEU A 212 7.92 -4.90 -14.92
CA LEU A 212 8.87 -5.53 -14.01
C LEU A 212 9.92 -4.53 -13.47
N ALA A 213 10.37 -3.59 -14.31
CA ALA A 213 11.28 -2.52 -13.92
C ALA A 213 10.63 -1.51 -12.96
N MET A 214 9.36 -1.14 -13.20
CA MET A 214 8.55 -0.33 -12.29
C MET A 214 8.46 -0.97 -10.90
N TYR A 215 8.25 -2.29 -10.85
CA TYR A 215 8.28 -3.02 -9.58
C TYR A 215 9.66 -3.00 -8.91
N ALA A 216 10.74 -3.19 -9.68
CA ALA A 216 12.10 -3.14 -9.15
C ALA A 216 12.45 -1.76 -8.55
N LEU A 217 12.04 -0.67 -9.18
CA LEU A 217 12.16 0.69 -8.65
C LEU A 217 11.41 0.85 -7.33
N TYR A 218 10.15 0.42 -7.29
CA TYR A 218 9.33 0.45 -6.07
C TYR A 218 9.96 -0.35 -4.93
N LYS A 219 10.35 -1.60 -5.19
CA LYS A 219 10.90 -2.49 -4.17
C LYS A 219 12.21 -1.95 -3.59
N SER A 220 13.09 -1.43 -4.45
CA SER A 220 14.36 -0.83 -4.05
C SER A 220 14.26 0.60 -3.50
N GLY A 221 13.09 1.21 -3.52
CA GLY A 221 12.88 2.60 -3.11
C GLY A 221 13.58 3.64 -4.00
N GLN A 222 13.93 3.28 -5.25
CA GLN A 222 14.59 4.19 -6.18
C GLN A 222 13.56 4.97 -7.01
N SER A 223 13.69 6.30 -7.04
CA SER A 223 12.85 7.14 -7.91
C SER A 223 13.21 6.99 -9.38
N ASN A 224 12.28 7.31 -10.27
CA ASN A 224 12.33 7.19 -11.72
C ASN A 224 13.20 8.27 -12.39
N THR A 225 14.43 8.48 -11.91
CA THR A 225 15.43 9.26 -12.64
C THR A 225 15.83 8.55 -13.95
N ASN A 226 16.46 9.26 -14.90
CA ASN A 226 16.93 8.67 -16.16
C ASN A 226 17.77 7.40 -15.92
N VAL A 227 18.77 7.49 -15.04
CA VAL A 227 19.70 6.39 -14.74
C VAL A 227 18.99 5.22 -14.08
N ASN A 228 18.09 5.49 -13.12
CA ASN A 228 17.37 4.43 -12.42
C ASN A 228 16.40 3.70 -13.35
N GLN A 229 15.64 4.43 -14.19
CA GLN A 229 14.75 3.82 -15.17
C GLN A 229 15.54 2.97 -16.18
N TYR A 230 16.64 3.49 -16.70
CA TYR A 230 17.53 2.76 -17.60
C TYR A 230 18.04 1.45 -16.94
N ASN A 231 18.59 1.55 -15.73
CA ASN A 231 19.16 0.40 -15.02
C ASN A 231 18.09 -0.63 -14.65
N ALA A 232 16.90 -0.19 -14.24
CA ALA A 232 15.78 -1.07 -13.91
C ALA A 232 15.29 -1.81 -15.16
N VAL A 233 15.13 -1.11 -16.29
CA VAL A 233 14.74 -1.75 -17.57
C VAL A 233 15.82 -2.69 -18.07
N LYS A 234 17.11 -2.33 -17.97
CA LYS A 234 18.24 -3.21 -18.30
C LYS A 234 18.23 -4.47 -17.44
N ALA A 235 18.09 -4.35 -16.12
CA ALA A 235 18.03 -5.50 -15.20
C ALA A 235 16.81 -6.39 -15.47
N ALA A 236 15.63 -5.80 -15.61
CA ALA A 236 14.40 -6.53 -15.95
C ALA A 236 14.54 -7.26 -17.30
N THR A 237 15.19 -6.67 -18.29
CA THR A 237 15.49 -7.31 -19.57
C THR A 237 16.48 -8.46 -19.38
N LEU A 238 17.65 -8.21 -18.77
CA LEU A 238 18.70 -9.22 -18.60
C LEU A 238 18.18 -10.47 -17.91
N TYR A 239 17.46 -10.30 -16.80
CA TYR A 239 17.15 -11.40 -15.90
C TYR A 239 15.69 -11.86 -15.96
N GLY A 240 14.76 -10.93 -16.19
CA GLY A 240 13.32 -11.20 -16.25
C GLY A 240 12.82 -11.78 -17.57
N THR A 241 13.60 -11.71 -18.65
CA THR A 241 13.17 -12.17 -19.98
C THR A 241 13.98 -13.34 -20.54
N ASN A 242 13.37 -14.12 -21.43
CA ASN A 242 14.05 -15.10 -22.29
C ASN A 242 14.94 -14.42 -23.36
N ASN A 243 15.48 -15.18 -24.31
CA ASN A 243 16.36 -14.66 -25.37
C ASN A 243 15.64 -13.76 -26.39
N ASP A 244 14.32 -13.87 -26.48
CA ASP A 244 13.45 -13.11 -27.39
C ASP A 244 12.88 -11.85 -26.74
N ALA A 245 13.31 -11.55 -25.51
CA ALA A 245 12.83 -10.47 -24.66
C ALA A 245 11.38 -10.63 -24.14
N ASP A 246 10.83 -11.84 -24.17
CA ASP A 246 9.56 -12.15 -23.50
C ASP A 246 9.74 -12.41 -22.01
N LEU A 247 8.78 -11.95 -21.19
CA LEU A 247 8.77 -12.25 -19.75
C LEU A 247 8.73 -13.77 -19.51
N LYS A 248 9.70 -14.26 -18.74
CA LYS A 248 9.75 -15.65 -18.29
C LYS A 248 8.53 -16.03 -17.45
N SER A 249 8.25 -17.32 -17.31
CA SER A 249 7.26 -17.84 -16.36
C SER A 249 7.71 -17.61 -14.91
N SER A 250 9.02 -17.65 -14.66
CA SER A 250 9.62 -17.29 -13.38
C SER A 250 11.00 -16.66 -13.56
N ALA A 251 11.39 -15.80 -12.62
CA ALA A 251 12.72 -15.20 -12.56
C ALA A 251 13.03 -14.75 -11.12
N THR A 252 14.31 -14.75 -10.77
CA THR A 252 14.83 -14.12 -9.56
C THR A 252 16.08 -13.34 -9.92
N TYR A 253 16.16 -12.08 -9.48
CA TYR A 253 17.34 -11.23 -9.69
C TYR A 253 17.40 -10.13 -8.64
N SER A 254 18.55 -9.46 -8.52
CA SER A 254 18.70 -8.34 -7.60
C SER A 254 18.68 -6.99 -8.30
N PHE A 255 18.07 -6.01 -7.66
CA PHE A 255 18.11 -4.61 -8.10
C PHE A 255 18.11 -3.68 -6.88
N GLY A 256 19.03 -2.72 -6.85
CA GLY A 256 19.13 -1.75 -5.75
C GLY A 256 19.35 -2.37 -4.36
N GLY A 257 19.94 -3.57 -4.28
CA GLY A 257 20.13 -4.32 -3.04
C GLY A 257 18.96 -5.22 -2.65
N GLU A 258 17.84 -5.15 -3.36
CA GLU A 258 16.65 -5.95 -3.10
C GLU A 258 16.58 -7.17 -4.01
N SER A 259 15.97 -8.25 -3.51
CA SER A 259 15.63 -9.42 -4.32
C SER A 259 14.28 -9.20 -5.00
N ILE A 260 14.25 -9.36 -6.31
CA ILE A 260 13.06 -9.29 -7.15
C ILE A 260 12.74 -10.69 -7.65
N THR A 261 11.56 -11.18 -7.33
CA THR A 261 11.06 -12.47 -7.80
C THR A 261 9.84 -12.28 -8.69
N MET A 262 9.67 -13.18 -9.66
CA MET A 262 8.51 -13.24 -10.54
C MET A 262 8.09 -14.70 -10.70
N ALA A 263 6.79 -14.97 -10.67
CA ALA A 263 6.22 -16.29 -10.90
C ALA A 263 4.80 -16.20 -11.47
N VAL A 264 4.34 -17.21 -12.20
CA VAL A 264 2.93 -17.32 -12.62
C VAL A 264 2.04 -17.43 -11.38
N THR A 265 0.87 -16.76 -11.39
CA THR A 265 -0.13 -16.89 -10.33
C THR A 265 -1.53 -17.06 -10.91
N ASN A 266 -2.35 -17.89 -10.26
CA ASN A 266 -3.77 -18.06 -10.58
C ASN A 266 -4.69 -17.27 -9.64
N SER A 267 -4.15 -16.76 -8.53
CA SER A 267 -4.89 -16.10 -7.47
C SER A 267 -4.35 -14.69 -7.22
N PRO A 268 -4.43 -13.78 -8.22
CA PRO A 268 -3.85 -12.44 -8.10
C PRO A 268 -4.46 -11.64 -6.95
N ASP A 269 -5.72 -11.90 -6.58
CA ASP A 269 -6.38 -11.22 -5.47
C ASP A 269 -5.69 -11.55 -4.14
N ASN A 270 -5.40 -12.84 -3.88
CA ASN A 270 -4.66 -13.27 -2.68
C ASN A 270 -3.25 -12.67 -2.65
N GLU A 271 -2.59 -12.59 -3.80
CA GLU A 271 -1.26 -12.00 -3.91
C GLU A 271 -1.30 -10.51 -3.60
N LEU A 272 -2.30 -9.81 -4.14
CA LEU A 272 -2.50 -8.39 -3.91
C LEU A 272 -2.79 -8.13 -2.43
N THR A 273 -3.73 -8.85 -1.79
CA THR A 273 -4.00 -8.78 -0.33
C THR A 273 -2.80 -9.15 0.54
N SER A 274 -1.86 -9.94 0.02
CA SER A 274 -0.61 -10.26 0.73
C SER A 274 0.45 -9.18 0.56
N GLY A 275 0.12 -8.04 -0.05
CA GLY A 275 1.05 -6.96 -0.35
C GLY A 275 2.00 -7.25 -1.53
N ASN A 276 1.72 -8.24 -2.39
CA ASN A 276 2.52 -8.60 -3.58
C ASN A 276 1.93 -8.05 -4.87
N CYS A 277 2.76 -7.62 -5.81
CA CYS A 277 2.29 -6.95 -7.04
C CYS A 277 1.97 -8.01 -8.09
N CYS A 278 1.14 -7.69 -9.07
CA CYS A 278 0.87 -8.58 -10.20
C CYS A 278 1.15 -7.89 -11.53
N ILE A 279 1.64 -8.63 -12.52
CA ILE A 279 1.73 -8.20 -13.92
C ILE A 279 0.64 -8.93 -14.68
N PHE A 280 -0.26 -8.18 -15.32
CA PHE A 280 -1.36 -8.70 -16.13
C PHE A 280 -1.08 -8.50 -17.60
N TYR A 281 -1.32 -9.54 -18.41
CA TYR A 281 -1.27 -9.46 -19.87
C TYR A 281 -2.68 -9.32 -20.44
N ILE A 282 -2.98 -8.13 -20.97
CA ILE A 282 -4.29 -7.77 -21.53
C ILE A 282 -4.36 -8.24 -22.98
N ALA A 283 -5.19 -9.25 -23.22
CA ALA A 283 -5.61 -9.78 -24.52
C ALA A 283 -4.45 -10.08 -25.49
N GLY A 284 -3.29 -10.47 -24.99
CA GLY A 284 -2.12 -10.72 -25.84
C GLY A 284 -1.50 -9.45 -26.47
N LYS A 285 -1.78 -8.26 -25.93
CA LYS A 285 -1.41 -6.97 -26.54
C LYS A 285 -0.62 -6.05 -25.63
N HIS A 286 -0.90 -6.05 -24.33
CA HIS A 286 -0.34 -5.04 -23.42
C HIS A 286 -0.16 -5.57 -22.01
N PHE A 287 0.97 -5.26 -21.38
CA PHE A 287 1.20 -5.57 -19.98
C PHE A 287 0.98 -4.35 -19.10
N VAL A 288 0.41 -4.57 -17.93
CA VAL A 288 0.27 -3.57 -16.86
C VAL A 288 0.72 -4.14 -15.52
N LEU A 289 1.24 -3.29 -14.64
CA LEU A 289 1.59 -3.65 -13.27
C LEU A 289 0.41 -3.30 -12.36
N VAL A 290 -0.25 -4.31 -11.82
CA VAL A 290 -1.27 -4.18 -10.78
C VAL A 290 -0.58 -4.03 -9.43
N TYR A 291 -0.80 -2.89 -8.78
CA TYR A 291 -0.16 -2.56 -7.51
C TYR A 291 -1.11 -2.57 -6.32
N GLY A 292 -2.41 -2.63 -6.56
CA GLY A 292 -3.42 -2.60 -5.52
C GLY A 292 -4.80 -3.05 -5.99
N ILE A 293 -5.69 -3.24 -5.01
CA ILE A 293 -7.11 -3.50 -5.23
C ILE A 293 -7.91 -2.42 -4.49
N ASP A 294 -8.88 -1.82 -5.18
CA ASP A 294 -9.95 -1.00 -4.63
C ASP A 294 -11.19 -1.88 -4.41
N TYR A 295 -11.36 -2.37 -3.18
CA TYR A 295 -12.46 -3.22 -2.77
C TYR A 295 -13.83 -2.53 -2.77
N SER A 296 -13.88 -1.19 -2.92
CA SER A 296 -15.14 -0.48 -3.14
C SER A 296 -15.69 -0.67 -4.57
N LYS A 297 -14.87 -1.20 -5.49
CA LYS A 297 -15.22 -1.47 -6.88
C LYS A 297 -15.32 -2.96 -7.15
N THR A 298 -15.94 -3.31 -8.27
CA THR A 298 -16.10 -4.69 -8.72
C THR A 298 -15.53 -4.88 -10.12
N GLY A 299 -15.47 -6.14 -10.58
CA GLY A 299 -15.00 -6.45 -11.92
C GLY A 299 -13.56 -6.02 -12.17
N THR A 300 -13.31 -5.35 -13.28
CA THR A 300 -11.99 -4.84 -13.67
C THR A 300 -11.67 -3.47 -13.05
N ASP A 301 -12.67 -2.72 -12.59
CA ASP A 301 -12.45 -1.40 -11.96
C ASP A 301 -11.74 -1.47 -10.62
N LYS A 302 -11.85 -2.62 -9.93
CA LYS A 302 -11.16 -2.84 -8.65
C LYS A 302 -9.65 -2.91 -8.76
N TYR A 303 -9.08 -3.19 -9.93
CA TYR A 303 -7.63 -3.34 -10.05
C TYR A 303 -6.96 -2.01 -10.37
N LEU A 304 -6.08 -1.57 -9.47
CA LEU A 304 -5.27 -0.37 -9.66
C LEU A 304 -3.98 -0.73 -10.38
N VAL A 305 -3.71 -0.05 -11.50
CA VAL A 305 -2.59 -0.39 -12.38
C VAL A 305 -1.69 0.79 -12.68
N ALA A 306 -0.40 0.52 -12.73
CA ALA A 306 0.61 1.34 -13.37
C ALA A 306 0.76 0.87 -14.81
N ASP A 307 0.34 1.75 -15.71
CA ASP A 307 0.33 1.52 -17.15
C ASP A 307 1.58 2.12 -17.80
N PRO A 308 2.47 1.30 -18.39
CA PRO A 308 3.67 1.80 -19.05
C PRO A 308 3.36 2.61 -20.32
N ASP A 309 2.15 2.51 -20.87
CA ASP A 309 1.68 3.39 -21.94
C ASP A 309 1.29 4.77 -21.37
N GLY A 310 2.21 5.72 -21.51
CA GLY A 310 2.10 7.07 -20.96
C GLY A 310 2.61 7.18 -19.51
N GLY A 311 3.00 6.07 -18.87
CA GLY A 311 3.50 6.05 -17.50
C GLY A 311 2.49 6.64 -16.52
N GLN A 312 1.30 6.03 -16.42
CA GLN A 312 0.16 6.57 -15.68
C GLN A 312 -0.41 5.55 -14.71
N LEU A 313 -0.92 6.04 -13.57
CA LEU A 313 -1.78 5.25 -12.70
C LEU A 313 -3.22 5.34 -13.22
N ARG A 314 -3.91 4.21 -13.30
CA ARG A 314 -5.30 4.11 -13.75
C ARG A 314 -5.96 2.83 -13.22
N THR A 315 -7.25 2.64 -13.47
CA THR A 315 -7.89 1.33 -13.27
C THR A 315 -7.58 0.40 -14.44
N LEU A 316 -7.67 -0.92 -14.21
CA LEU A 316 -7.51 -1.92 -15.27
C LEU A 316 -8.54 -1.74 -16.38
N THR A 317 -9.79 -1.36 -16.07
CA THR A 317 -10.81 -0.99 -17.06
C THR A 317 -10.31 0.04 -18.05
N VAL A 318 -9.75 1.15 -17.56
CA VAL A 318 -9.23 2.22 -18.43
C VAL A 318 -8.07 1.71 -19.28
N ALA A 319 -7.19 0.87 -18.72
CA ALA A 319 -6.11 0.24 -19.49
C ALA A 319 -6.64 -0.64 -20.63
N MET A 320 -7.70 -1.41 -20.38
CA MET A 320 -8.35 -2.27 -21.38
C MET A 320 -9.04 -1.47 -22.48
N THR A 321 -9.86 -0.48 -22.11
CA THR A 321 -10.61 0.35 -23.07
C THR A 321 -9.69 1.09 -24.03
N ARG A 322 -8.55 1.61 -23.54
CA ARG A 322 -7.54 2.27 -24.38
C ARG A 322 -6.94 1.35 -25.47
N ARG A 323 -7.09 0.04 -25.32
CA ARG A 323 -6.62 -0.97 -26.28
C ARG A 323 -7.75 -1.61 -27.08
N ASN A 324 -8.95 -1.02 -27.03
CA ASN A 324 -10.16 -1.55 -27.67
C ASN A 324 -10.44 -3.00 -27.21
N VAL A 325 -10.22 -3.27 -25.92
CA VAL A 325 -10.51 -4.56 -25.27
C VAL A 325 -11.65 -4.35 -24.29
N SER A 326 -12.64 -5.25 -24.30
CA SER A 326 -13.74 -5.20 -23.35
C SER A 326 -13.24 -5.40 -21.91
N ALA A 327 -13.85 -4.69 -20.96
CA ALA A 327 -13.42 -4.64 -19.56
C ALA A 327 -13.83 -5.90 -18.78
N ASN A 328 -13.28 -7.05 -19.16
CA ASN A 328 -13.58 -8.37 -18.58
C ASN A 328 -12.29 -9.08 -18.16
N MET A 329 -12.28 -9.68 -16.96
CA MET A 329 -11.14 -10.46 -16.46
C MET A 329 -10.76 -11.66 -17.34
N SER A 330 -11.67 -12.19 -18.16
CA SER A 330 -11.37 -13.24 -19.15
C SER A 330 -10.36 -12.79 -20.21
N ASN A 331 -10.23 -11.49 -20.44
CA ASN A 331 -9.25 -10.92 -21.36
C ASN A 331 -7.84 -10.83 -20.75
N ILE A 332 -7.63 -11.27 -19.51
CA ILE A 332 -6.29 -11.38 -18.92
C ILE A 332 -5.71 -12.75 -19.27
N THR A 333 -4.85 -12.79 -20.30
CA THR A 333 -4.30 -14.04 -20.86
C THR A 333 -3.13 -14.59 -20.06
N SER A 334 -2.52 -13.78 -19.20
CA SER A 334 -1.44 -14.20 -18.31
C SER A 334 -1.36 -13.31 -17.08
N LYS A 335 -1.02 -13.93 -15.95
CA LYS A 335 -0.88 -13.27 -14.63
C LYS A 335 0.41 -13.75 -13.99
N ARG A 336 1.22 -12.81 -13.53
CA ARG A 336 2.45 -13.11 -12.78
C ARG A 336 2.47 -12.30 -11.51
N VAL A 337 2.81 -12.91 -10.39
CA VAL A 337 3.11 -12.19 -9.16
C VAL A 337 4.57 -11.73 -9.19
N VAL A 338 4.84 -10.56 -8.60
CA VAL A 338 6.19 -10.04 -8.35
C VAL A 338 6.35 -9.64 -6.88
N ARG A 339 7.48 -10.04 -6.28
CA ARG A 339 7.78 -9.89 -4.83
C ARG A 339 9.20 -9.43 -4.55
#